data_AF-A0A9J5XHB7-F1
#
_entry.id   AF-A0A9J5XHB7-F1
#
_cell.length_a   1.000
_cell.length_b   1.000
_cell.length_c   1.000
_cell.angle_alpha   90.00
_cell.angle_beta   90.00
_cell.angle_gamma   90.00
#
_symmetry.space_group_name_H-M   'P 1'
#
loop_
_entity.id
_entity.type
_entity.pdbx_description
1 polymer ?
#
loop_
_entity_poly.entity_id
_entity_poly.type
_entity_poly.pdbx_seq_one_letter_code
_entity_poly.pdbx_strand_id
1 'polypeptide(L)'
;MVNWSVACYVFIQIRCPGQDSVPDAESVDRFISEVVQLTSQESQASKYAVVHCTHGHNRTGYMIVHFLVRNQSVSVSEAIATFAQARPPGIYRQKYVEALYDFYFQSKPELLVCPQTPEWKRDSDQDNEVVALSGNLARTGAVSDADFRGECIPFAEVQRMRNFCYLVLNLHVQATRNTQIPGSHPVSLDSAKDLESFSLTGRVIYSCLDKLHLLRQQLYHVTWSAAVPRCMMLIDKEDCYLIDPQFYFRKVQLRFPRKHIYEGRADITHCCTLLDGELITETEPETQVKKTIYLIYDMMAFHESSVTELPFHHRLRLIEEEVIRPRNFERDFLATCVNPYHHYGLEPFEVRRKDFYLLSVASMLIKDTIPSLPHSADGLIFQVLWDLLVSV
;
A
#
# COMPACT_ATOMS: atom_id res chain seq x y z
N MET A 1 13.97 8.75 -42.43
CA MET A 1 13.52 9.95 -41.69
C MET A 1 12.08 10.18 -42.10
N VAL A 2 11.10 9.72 -41.30
CA VAL A 2 9.68 9.87 -41.64
C VAL A 2 9.29 11.32 -41.36
N ASN A 3 8.77 12.01 -42.38
CA ASN A 3 8.40 13.41 -42.29
C ASN A 3 6.99 13.51 -41.70
N TRP A 4 6.88 13.95 -40.44
CA TRP A 4 5.66 13.94 -39.63
C TRP A 4 4.77 15.18 -39.80
N SER A 5 4.84 15.88 -40.94
CA SER A 5 4.26 17.21 -41.07
C SER A 5 2.78 17.27 -41.47
N VAL A 6 2.04 16.16 -41.41
CA VAL A 6 0.58 16.16 -41.71
C VAL A 6 -0.19 15.17 -40.81
N ALA A 7 -0.29 15.44 -39.51
CA ALA A 7 -1.30 14.82 -38.63
C ALA A 7 -1.47 15.60 -37.32
N CYS A 8 -2.71 15.77 -36.84
CA CYS A 8 -3.03 16.32 -35.52
C CYS A 8 -2.63 15.33 -34.41
N TYR A 9 -1.35 15.24 -34.07
CA TYR A 9 -0.88 14.45 -32.92
C TYR A 9 -0.38 15.36 -31.80
N VAL A 10 -0.70 14.98 -30.57
CA VAL A 10 -0.17 15.61 -29.35
C VAL A 10 1.05 14.79 -28.92
N PHE A 11 2.20 15.44 -28.83
CA PHE A 11 3.43 14.80 -28.36
C PHE A 11 3.69 15.17 -26.90
N ILE A 12 3.80 14.16 -26.03
CA ILE A 12 4.10 14.34 -24.61
C ILE A 12 5.34 13.52 -24.28
N GLN A 13 6.35 14.18 -23.70
CA GLN A 13 7.56 13.52 -23.22
C GLN A 13 7.54 13.41 -21.70
N ILE A 14 7.55 12.18 -21.19
CA ILE A 14 7.69 11.87 -19.77
C ILE A 14 9.14 11.47 -19.50
N ARG A 15 9.82 12.25 -18.65
CA ARG A 15 11.23 12.01 -18.31
C ARG A 15 11.30 11.01 -17.16
N CYS A 16 11.75 9.79 -17.43
CA CYS A 16 12.04 8.81 -16.40
C CYS A 16 13.51 8.90 -15.96
N PRO A 17 13.85 8.51 -14.71
CA PRO A 17 15.21 8.51 -14.21
C PRO A 17 16.19 7.66 -15.05
N GLY A 18 17.49 7.91 -14.84
CA GLY A 18 18.61 7.43 -15.66
C GLY A 18 18.80 5.91 -15.70
N GLN A 19 19.88 5.48 -16.36
CA GLN A 19 20.15 4.08 -16.69
C GLN A 19 20.06 3.20 -15.44
N ASP A 20 19.29 2.13 -15.57
CA ASP A 20 19.01 1.10 -14.56
C ASP A 20 17.96 1.32 -13.46
N SER A 21 17.26 2.45 -13.47
CA SER A 21 16.06 2.64 -12.64
C SER A 21 14.74 2.28 -13.38
N VAL A 22 13.73 1.87 -12.61
CA VAL A 22 12.33 1.80 -13.07
C VAL A 22 11.73 3.21 -13.05
N PRO A 23 10.72 3.52 -13.90
CA PRO A 23 9.97 4.76 -13.78
C PRO A 23 9.44 4.98 -12.37
N ASP A 24 9.62 6.19 -11.86
CA ASP A 24 9.09 6.63 -10.57
C ASP A 24 7.56 6.79 -10.62
N ALA A 25 6.94 6.88 -9.43
CA ALA A 25 5.49 6.96 -9.30
C ALA A 25 4.91 8.21 -10.00
N GLU A 26 5.58 9.37 -9.92
CA GLU A 26 5.11 10.61 -10.57
C GLU A 26 5.05 10.44 -12.10
N SER A 27 6.09 9.84 -12.68
CA SER A 27 6.13 9.52 -14.11
C SER A 27 5.01 8.56 -14.53
N VAL A 28 4.72 7.55 -13.72
CA VAL A 28 3.64 6.57 -13.98
C VAL A 28 2.27 7.24 -13.86
N ASP A 29 2.04 8.03 -12.81
CA ASP A 29 0.78 8.74 -12.58
C ASP A 29 0.50 9.73 -13.70
N ARG A 30 1.52 10.49 -14.11
CA ARG A 30 1.41 11.40 -15.26
C ARG A 30 1.06 10.64 -16.53
N PHE A 31 1.73 9.52 -16.81
CA PHE A 31 1.43 8.70 -17.99
C PHE A 31 -0.04 8.28 -18.00
N ILE A 32 -0.54 7.74 -16.89
CA ILE A 32 -1.92 7.26 -16.79
C ILE A 32 -2.90 8.42 -16.93
N SER A 33 -2.66 9.55 -16.26
CA SER A 33 -3.50 10.74 -16.35
C SER A 33 -3.64 11.22 -17.80
N GLU A 34 -2.54 11.30 -18.54
CA GLU A 34 -2.55 11.74 -19.95
C GLU A 34 -3.33 10.76 -20.84
N VAL A 35 -3.13 9.44 -20.66
CA VAL A 35 -3.86 8.42 -21.43
C VAL A 35 -5.35 8.41 -21.10
N VAL A 36 -5.72 8.59 -19.82
CA VAL A 36 -7.13 8.70 -19.39
C VAL A 36 -7.77 9.98 -19.93
N GLN A 37 -7.06 11.11 -19.91
CA GLN A 37 -7.56 12.36 -20.48
C GLN A 37 -7.79 12.24 -22.00
N LEU A 38 -6.89 11.56 -22.71
CA LEU A 38 -7.04 11.29 -24.14
C LEU A 38 -8.26 10.42 -24.46
N THR A 39 -8.56 9.45 -23.59
CA THR A 39 -9.66 8.49 -23.78
C THR A 39 -11.02 8.98 -23.29
N SER A 40 -11.07 9.94 -22.36
CA SER A 40 -12.31 10.53 -21.81
C SER A 40 -12.91 11.66 -22.64
N GLN A 41 -12.14 12.28 -23.54
CA GLN A 41 -12.68 13.29 -24.45
C GLN A 41 -13.54 12.63 -25.54
N GLU A 42 -14.85 12.57 -25.29
CA GLU A 42 -15.94 12.11 -26.16
C GLU A 42 -15.92 12.82 -27.53
N SER A 43 -15.10 12.31 -28.44
CA SER A 43 -15.17 12.64 -29.86
C SER A 43 -15.29 11.32 -30.60
N GLN A 44 -16.27 11.17 -31.49
CA GLN A 44 -16.62 9.93 -32.21
C GLN A 44 -15.51 9.32 -33.08
N ALA A 45 -14.27 9.81 -33.03
CA ALA A 45 -13.12 9.26 -33.72
C ALA A 45 -12.26 8.44 -32.76
N SER A 46 -11.91 7.21 -33.14
CA SER A 46 -10.96 6.36 -32.41
C SER A 46 -9.62 7.07 -32.26
N LYS A 47 -9.34 7.59 -31.06
CA LYS A 47 -8.04 8.16 -30.69
C LYS A 47 -7.11 7.02 -30.29
N TYR A 48 -5.89 7.00 -30.84
CA TYR A 48 -4.87 6.01 -30.50
C TYR A 48 -3.73 6.69 -29.75
N ALA A 49 -3.29 6.08 -28.65
CA ALA A 49 -2.07 6.48 -27.95
C ALA A 49 -0.91 5.59 -28.39
N VAL A 50 0.18 6.20 -28.87
CA VAL A 50 1.42 5.49 -29.20
C VAL A 50 2.41 5.74 -28.08
N VAL A 51 2.83 4.67 -27.40
CA VAL A 51 3.73 4.74 -26.25
C VAL A 51 5.04 4.03 -26.60
N HIS A 52 6.16 4.73 -26.48
CA HIS A 52 7.47 4.12 -26.72
C HIS A 52 8.54 4.70 -25.79
N CYS A 53 9.58 3.91 -25.54
CA CYS A 53 10.86 4.37 -25.01
C CYS A 53 11.93 4.23 -26.10
N THR A 54 13.21 4.05 -25.75
CA THR A 54 14.26 3.75 -26.73
C THR A 54 13.99 2.47 -27.51
N HIS A 55 13.56 1.40 -26.81
CA HIS A 55 13.33 0.09 -27.43
C HIS A 55 11.86 -0.38 -27.36
N GLY A 56 11.00 0.32 -26.63
CA GLY A 56 9.57 -0.01 -26.55
C GLY A 56 9.21 -1.26 -25.74
N HIS A 57 10.11 -1.77 -24.89
CA HIS A 57 9.89 -3.01 -24.13
C HIS A 57 9.81 -2.78 -22.61
N ASN A 58 10.93 -2.55 -21.92
CA ASN A 58 10.92 -2.53 -20.44
C ASN A 58 10.17 -1.33 -19.85
N ARG A 59 10.60 -0.08 -20.12
CA ARG A 59 9.91 1.12 -19.59
C ARG A 59 8.49 1.26 -20.14
N THR A 60 8.30 0.97 -21.42
CA THR A 60 6.99 1.01 -22.08
C THR A 60 6.05 -0.03 -21.48
N GLY A 61 6.51 -1.27 -21.33
CA GLY A 61 5.77 -2.34 -20.68
C GLY A 61 5.47 -2.02 -19.23
N TYR A 62 6.42 -1.48 -18.48
CA TYR A 62 6.20 -1.06 -17.08
C TYR A 62 5.08 -0.02 -16.97
N MET A 63 5.11 1.03 -17.81
CA MET A 63 4.06 2.05 -17.86
C MET A 63 2.70 1.47 -18.26
N ILE A 64 2.68 0.63 -19.31
CA ILE A 64 1.45 0.01 -19.81
C ILE A 64 0.87 -0.98 -18.81
N VAL A 65 1.70 -1.80 -18.16
CA VAL A 65 1.24 -2.73 -17.11
C VAL A 65 0.63 -1.95 -15.95
N HIS A 66 1.27 -0.87 -15.49
CA HIS A 66 0.65 0.03 -14.50
C HIS A 66 -0.70 0.57 -14.97
N PHE A 67 -0.80 1.00 -16.23
CA PHE A 67 -2.08 1.45 -16.80
C PHE A 67 -3.14 0.34 -16.84
N LEU A 68 -2.78 -0.88 -17.24
CA LEU A 68 -3.70 -2.03 -17.31
C LEU A 68 -4.18 -2.43 -15.91
N VAL A 69 -3.27 -2.60 -14.95
CA VAL A 69 -3.62 -2.95 -13.57
C VAL A 69 -4.51 -1.88 -12.95
N ARG A 70 -4.24 -0.59 -13.19
CA ARG A 70 -4.98 0.53 -12.58
C ARG A 70 -6.30 0.88 -13.27
N ASN A 71 -6.48 0.58 -14.56
CA ASN A 71 -7.71 0.94 -15.30
C ASN A 71 -8.57 -0.27 -15.72
N GLN A 72 -8.00 -1.47 -15.75
CA GLN A 72 -8.68 -2.69 -16.20
C GLN A 72 -8.69 -3.80 -15.13
N SER A 73 -8.00 -3.59 -14.01
CA SER A 73 -8.04 -4.46 -12.81
C SER A 73 -7.74 -5.92 -13.05
N VAL A 74 -6.83 -6.13 -13.99
CA VAL A 74 -6.14 -7.38 -14.22
C VAL A 74 -5.00 -7.53 -13.20
N SER A 75 -4.62 -8.77 -12.87
CA SER A 75 -3.46 -9.01 -12.00
C SER A 75 -2.16 -8.52 -12.64
N VAL A 76 -1.09 -8.37 -11.84
CA VAL A 76 0.23 -8.02 -12.39
C VAL A 76 0.65 -9.07 -13.42
N SER A 77 0.44 -10.35 -13.12
CA SER A 77 0.75 -11.46 -14.02
C SER A 77 -0.05 -11.37 -15.34
N GLU A 78 -1.36 -11.10 -15.26
CA GLU A 78 -2.23 -11.00 -16.42
C GLU A 78 -1.89 -9.77 -17.27
N ALA A 79 -1.61 -8.62 -16.66
CA ALA A 79 -1.19 -7.42 -17.36
C ALA A 79 0.15 -7.61 -18.07
N ILE A 80 1.12 -8.26 -17.41
CA ILE A 80 2.42 -8.60 -18.01
C ILE A 80 2.22 -9.54 -19.20
N ALA A 81 1.40 -10.57 -19.04
CA ALA A 81 1.10 -11.53 -20.11
C ALA A 81 0.41 -10.83 -21.30
N THR A 82 -0.56 -9.95 -21.02
CA THR A 82 -1.26 -9.15 -22.03
C THR A 82 -0.28 -8.27 -22.82
N PHE A 83 0.64 -7.59 -22.13
CA PHE A 83 1.68 -6.79 -22.78
C PHE A 83 2.64 -7.66 -23.61
N ALA A 84 3.08 -8.80 -23.07
CA ALA A 84 3.98 -9.72 -23.77
C ALA A 84 3.35 -10.34 -25.02
N GLN A 85 2.05 -10.64 -24.98
CA GLN A 85 1.29 -11.14 -26.14
C GLN A 85 1.16 -10.07 -27.22
N ALA A 86 0.83 -8.82 -26.84
CA ALA A 86 0.70 -7.71 -27.78
C ALA A 86 2.05 -7.24 -28.34
N ARG A 87 3.13 -7.36 -27.55
CA ARG A 87 4.48 -6.93 -27.91
C ARG A 87 5.53 -7.94 -27.44
N PRO A 88 5.73 -9.07 -28.16
CA PRO A 88 6.75 -10.04 -27.81
C PRO A 88 8.17 -9.44 -27.81
N PRO A 89 9.05 -9.82 -26.85
CA PRO A 89 8.82 -10.78 -25.78
C PRO A 89 8.15 -10.21 -24.52
N GLY A 90 7.80 -8.92 -24.51
CA GLY A 90 7.31 -8.19 -23.34
C GLY A 90 8.43 -7.53 -22.55
N ILE A 91 8.27 -7.47 -21.23
CA ILE A 91 9.30 -6.97 -20.29
C ILE A 91 10.31 -8.11 -20.07
N TYR A 92 11.55 -7.89 -20.49
CA TYR A 92 12.62 -8.91 -20.40
C TYR A 92 13.64 -8.61 -19.28
N ARG A 93 13.59 -7.42 -18.65
CA ARG A 93 14.45 -7.10 -17.50
C ARG A 93 13.71 -7.38 -16.19
N GLN A 94 14.22 -8.35 -15.43
CA GLN A 94 13.66 -8.84 -14.16
C GLN A 94 13.25 -7.72 -13.18
N LYS A 95 14.12 -6.74 -12.95
CA LYS A 95 13.86 -5.63 -12.01
C LYS A 95 12.56 -4.86 -12.26
N TYR A 96 12.11 -4.75 -13.52
CA TYR A 96 10.86 -4.07 -13.84
C TYR A 96 9.67 -4.92 -13.42
N VAL A 97 9.77 -6.23 -13.58
CA VAL A 97 8.73 -7.17 -13.18
C VAL A 97 8.65 -7.27 -11.66
N GLU A 98 9.79 -7.40 -10.98
CA GLU A 98 9.86 -7.41 -9.51
C GLU A 98 9.27 -6.13 -8.92
N ALA A 99 9.68 -4.96 -9.44
CA ALA A 99 9.12 -3.69 -9.00
C ALA A 99 7.59 -3.60 -9.19
N LEU A 100 7.01 -4.26 -10.19
CA LEU A 100 5.55 -4.34 -10.35
C LEU A 100 4.91 -5.20 -9.26
N TYR A 101 5.41 -6.41 -9.01
CA TYR A 101 4.86 -7.26 -7.95
C TYR A 101 5.01 -6.65 -6.57
N ASP A 102 6.18 -6.07 -6.29
CA ASP A 102 6.47 -5.39 -5.02
C ASP A 102 5.56 -4.15 -4.85
N PHE A 103 5.33 -3.38 -5.93
CA PHE A 103 4.41 -2.23 -5.90
C PHE A 103 2.96 -2.64 -5.60
N TYR A 104 2.47 -3.73 -6.19
CA TYR A 104 1.07 -4.16 -6.02
C TYR A 104 0.84 -5.15 -4.88
N PHE A 105 1.87 -5.47 -4.08
CA PHE A 105 1.84 -6.46 -3.01
C PHE A 105 1.24 -7.81 -3.46
N GLN A 106 1.58 -8.23 -4.68
CA GLN A 106 1.15 -9.51 -5.23
C GLN A 106 2.27 -10.53 -5.05
N SER A 107 1.89 -11.78 -4.76
CA SER A 107 2.85 -12.86 -4.65
C SER A 107 3.49 -13.12 -6.00
N LYS A 108 4.82 -13.25 -5.99
CA LYS A 108 5.59 -13.56 -7.20
C LYS A 108 5.32 -15.02 -7.54
N PRO A 109 4.99 -15.37 -8.79
CA PRO A 109 4.92 -16.77 -9.20
C PRO A 109 6.28 -17.45 -8.93
N GLU A 110 6.28 -18.66 -8.34
CA GLU A 110 7.51 -19.39 -7.98
C GLU A 110 8.46 -19.62 -9.18
N LEU A 111 7.93 -19.56 -10.41
CA LEU A 111 8.65 -19.73 -11.68
C LEU A 111 8.65 -18.45 -12.53
N LEU A 112 8.78 -17.27 -11.92
CA LEU A 112 8.89 -16.02 -12.67
C LEU A 112 10.21 -15.98 -13.47
N VAL A 113 10.17 -16.47 -14.71
CA VAL A 113 11.28 -16.41 -15.67
C VAL A 113 10.98 -15.30 -16.67
N CYS A 114 11.67 -14.16 -16.54
CA CYS A 114 11.62 -13.16 -17.60
C CYS A 114 12.19 -13.73 -18.90
N PRO A 115 11.64 -13.35 -20.07
CA PRO A 115 12.22 -13.70 -21.36
C PRO A 115 13.70 -13.33 -21.41
N GLN A 116 14.51 -14.13 -22.09
CA GLN A 116 15.92 -13.79 -22.29
C GLN A 116 16.07 -12.46 -23.03
N THR A 117 17.14 -11.75 -22.70
CA THR A 117 17.51 -10.51 -23.39
C THR A 117 17.59 -10.78 -24.91
N PRO A 118 16.78 -10.09 -25.73
CA PRO A 118 16.75 -10.33 -27.17
C PRO A 118 18.11 -10.15 -27.85
N GLU A 119 18.37 -10.92 -28.91
CA GLU A 119 19.68 -10.94 -29.59
C GLU A 119 20.13 -9.55 -30.07
N TRP A 120 19.19 -8.76 -30.61
CA TRP A 120 19.43 -7.40 -31.12
C TRP A 120 19.92 -6.40 -30.06
N LYS A 121 19.97 -6.80 -28.79
CA LYS A 121 20.51 -6.00 -27.69
C LYS A 121 21.89 -6.47 -27.21
N ARG A 122 22.26 -7.74 -27.46
CA ARG A 122 23.50 -8.34 -26.95
C ARG A 122 24.76 -7.60 -27.39
N ASP A 123 24.71 -6.91 -28.52
CA ASP A 123 25.85 -6.15 -29.06
C ASP A 123 26.08 -4.78 -28.37
N SER A 124 25.20 -4.37 -27.45
CA SER A 124 25.27 -3.04 -26.78
C SER A 124 25.63 -3.06 -25.28
N ASP A 125 25.53 -4.23 -24.61
CA ASP A 125 25.66 -4.35 -23.15
C ASP A 125 26.85 -5.27 -22.72
N GLN A 126 27.83 -5.56 -23.59
CA GLN A 126 28.91 -6.55 -23.33
C GLN A 126 29.87 -6.25 -22.15
N ASP A 127 29.76 -5.11 -21.48
CA ASP A 127 30.76 -4.70 -20.47
C ASP A 127 30.35 -4.81 -19.00
N ASN A 128 29.13 -5.22 -18.61
CA ASN A 128 28.75 -5.18 -17.17
C ASN A 128 27.71 -6.23 -16.71
N GLU A 129 27.97 -7.54 -16.85
CA GLU A 129 27.23 -8.57 -16.09
C GLU A 129 28.13 -9.25 -15.04
N VAL A 130 27.88 -8.96 -13.77
CA VAL A 130 28.43 -9.70 -12.62
C VAL A 130 27.46 -10.83 -12.28
N VAL A 131 27.94 -12.07 -12.42
CA VAL A 131 27.19 -13.31 -12.22
C VAL A 131 26.87 -13.53 -10.74
N ALA A 132 25.59 -13.66 -10.39
CA ALA A 132 25.16 -14.22 -9.11
C ALA A 132 24.46 -15.57 -9.34
N LEU A 133 25.03 -16.61 -8.74
CA LEU A 133 24.66 -18.02 -8.91
C LEU A 133 23.28 -18.34 -8.33
N SER A 134 22.52 -19.13 -9.10
CA SER A 134 21.26 -19.77 -8.73
C SER A 134 21.49 -20.92 -7.74
N GLY A 135 20.80 -20.89 -6.60
CA GLY A 135 20.67 -21.99 -5.67
C GLY A 135 19.23 -22.51 -5.67
N ASN A 136 19.03 -23.71 -6.24
CA ASN A 136 17.75 -24.41 -6.25
C ASN A 136 17.38 -24.95 -4.85
N LEU A 137 16.15 -24.72 -4.40
CA LEU A 137 15.48 -25.65 -3.49
C LEU A 137 14.01 -25.80 -3.91
N ALA A 138 13.63 -27.04 -4.19
CA ALA A 138 12.33 -27.42 -4.73
C ALA A 138 11.27 -27.65 -3.63
N ARG A 139 10.10 -27.03 -3.86
CA ARG A 139 8.71 -27.49 -3.65
C ARG A 139 8.32 -28.15 -2.31
N THR A 140 7.28 -27.62 -1.67
CA THR A 140 5.90 -28.19 -1.75
C THR A 140 4.85 -27.31 -1.04
N GLY A 141 3.75 -27.01 -1.74
CA GLY A 141 2.45 -26.67 -1.13
C GLY A 141 2.05 -25.19 -1.04
N ALA A 142 2.28 -24.37 -2.07
CA ALA A 142 1.79 -22.98 -2.10
C ALA A 142 0.31 -22.88 -2.54
N VAL A 143 -0.47 -22.21 -1.71
CA VAL A 143 -1.85 -21.77 -1.99
C VAL A 143 -1.87 -20.93 -3.26
N SER A 144 -2.80 -21.23 -4.17
CA SER A 144 -2.85 -20.65 -5.51
C SER A 144 -3.23 -19.16 -5.49
N ASP A 145 -2.55 -18.40 -6.34
CA ASP A 145 -2.74 -16.99 -6.74
C ASP A 145 -4.16 -16.63 -7.26
N ALA A 146 -5.12 -17.56 -7.20
CA ALA A 146 -6.45 -17.45 -7.80
C ALA A 146 -7.50 -16.76 -6.92
N ASP A 147 -7.21 -16.50 -5.65
CA ASP A 147 -8.19 -15.98 -4.66
C ASP A 147 -8.13 -14.46 -4.43
N PHE A 148 -7.23 -13.72 -5.11
CA PHE A 148 -7.10 -12.26 -4.97
C PHE A 148 -7.59 -11.48 -6.20
N ARG A 149 -8.74 -11.83 -6.77
CA ARG A 149 -9.37 -11.00 -7.82
C ARG A 149 -9.76 -9.64 -7.22
N GLY A 150 -8.91 -8.63 -7.41
CA GLY A 150 -9.25 -7.25 -7.10
C GLY A 150 -10.30 -6.75 -8.08
N GLU A 151 -11.52 -6.51 -7.60
CA GLU A 151 -12.55 -5.87 -8.41
C GLU A 151 -12.09 -4.47 -8.86
N CYS A 152 -12.46 -4.09 -10.08
CA CYS A 152 -12.11 -2.78 -10.64
C CYS A 152 -12.79 -1.64 -9.90
N ILE A 153 -11.98 -0.71 -9.38
CA ILE A 153 -12.48 0.54 -8.81
C ILE A 153 -12.47 1.59 -9.91
N PRO A 154 -13.63 2.14 -10.32
CA PRO A 154 -13.70 3.20 -11.30
C PRO A 154 -12.79 4.38 -10.94
N PHE A 155 -12.10 4.95 -11.93
CA PHE A 155 -11.18 6.09 -11.69
C PHE A 155 -11.83 7.26 -10.96
N ALA A 156 -13.08 7.59 -11.29
CA ALA A 156 -13.82 8.66 -10.63
C ALA A 156 -14.01 8.39 -9.12
N GLU A 157 -14.19 7.12 -8.74
CA GLU A 157 -14.29 6.70 -7.35
C GLU A 157 -12.95 6.80 -6.63
N VAL A 158 -11.86 6.34 -7.27
CA VAL A 158 -10.49 6.53 -6.76
C VAL A 158 -10.19 8.01 -6.50
N GLN A 159 -10.57 8.91 -7.41
CA GLN A 159 -10.36 10.35 -7.20
C GLN A 159 -11.20 10.92 -6.06
N ARG A 160 -12.45 10.47 -5.90
CA ARG A 160 -13.29 10.87 -4.75
C ARG A 160 -12.65 10.44 -3.43
N MET A 161 -12.23 9.17 -3.33
CA MET A 161 -11.58 8.64 -2.13
C MET A 161 -10.26 9.35 -1.83
N ARG A 162 -9.47 9.63 -2.87
CA ARG A 162 -8.22 10.38 -2.73
C ARG A 162 -8.45 11.80 -2.23
N ASN A 163 -9.45 12.52 -2.78
CA ASN A 163 -9.83 13.85 -2.32
C ASN A 163 -10.29 13.84 -0.86
N PHE A 164 -11.06 12.83 -0.45
CA PHE A 164 -11.43 12.63 0.95
C PHE A 164 -10.20 12.46 1.85
N CYS A 165 -9.24 11.63 1.45
CA CYS A 165 -7.99 11.45 2.20
C CYS A 165 -7.21 12.77 2.31
N TYR A 166 -7.11 13.54 1.22
CA TYR A 166 -6.46 14.85 1.25
C TYR A 166 -7.15 15.82 2.22
N LEU A 167 -8.48 15.84 2.22
CA LEU A 167 -9.27 16.68 3.12
C LEU A 167 -9.04 16.30 4.60
N VAL A 168 -9.19 15.02 4.94
CA VAL A 168 -9.07 14.54 6.32
C VAL A 168 -7.67 14.72 6.88
N LEU A 169 -6.67 14.48 6.03
CA LEU A 169 -5.26 14.64 6.38
C LEU A 169 -4.79 16.10 6.30
N ASN A 170 -5.68 17.06 6.03
CA ASN A 170 -5.38 18.48 5.84
C ASN A 170 -4.21 18.74 4.86
N LEU A 171 -4.15 17.96 3.78
CA LEU A 171 -3.14 18.10 2.75
C LEU A 171 -3.58 19.19 1.78
N HIS A 172 -2.90 20.34 1.82
CA HIS A 172 -3.17 21.45 0.91
C HIS A 172 -3.09 20.96 -0.54
N VAL A 173 -4.19 21.07 -1.27
CA VAL A 173 -4.31 20.73 -2.71
C VAL A 173 -3.41 21.63 -3.58
N GLN A 174 -2.82 22.68 -3.01
CA GLN A 174 -1.97 23.63 -3.70
C GLN A 174 -0.48 23.36 -3.42
N ALA A 175 0.19 22.88 -4.48
CA ALA A 175 1.63 22.75 -4.69
C ALA A 175 2.28 21.39 -4.35
N THR A 176 2.86 20.80 -5.41
CA THR A 176 3.85 19.71 -5.50
C THR A 176 3.25 18.32 -5.75
N ARG A 177 3.31 17.77 -6.97
CA ARG A 177 4.42 16.93 -7.50
C ARG A 177 4.77 15.66 -6.69
N ASN A 178 4.17 15.44 -5.52
CA ASN A 178 4.40 14.24 -4.72
C ASN A 178 3.07 13.57 -4.35
N THR A 179 2.77 12.44 -5.00
CA THR A 179 1.60 11.59 -4.78
C THR A 179 1.78 10.60 -3.60
N GLN A 180 2.62 10.92 -2.63
CA GLN A 180 2.94 10.03 -1.51
C GLN A 180 2.09 10.34 -0.27
N ILE A 181 1.70 9.30 0.47
CA ILE A 181 1.12 9.44 1.81
C ILE A 181 2.14 10.15 2.70
N PRO A 182 1.78 11.26 3.36
CA PRO A 182 2.67 11.90 4.32
C PRO A 182 2.98 10.98 5.51
N GLY A 183 4.28 10.89 5.85
CA GLY A 183 4.78 9.99 6.91
C GLY A 183 4.95 8.53 6.48
N SER A 184 4.99 8.24 5.18
CA SER A 184 5.24 6.91 4.58
C SER A 184 6.59 6.30 4.95
N HIS A 185 7.52 7.09 5.47
CA HIS A 185 8.79 6.62 5.98
C HIS A 185 8.93 7.02 7.45
N PRO A 186 9.19 6.06 8.35
CA PRO A 186 9.83 6.41 9.60
C PRO A 186 11.19 7.05 9.29
N VAL A 187 11.56 8.11 10.00
CA VAL A 187 12.89 8.70 9.84
C VAL A 187 13.92 7.68 10.35
N SER A 188 14.68 7.12 9.41
CA SER A 188 15.75 6.14 9.67
C SER A 188 16.94 6.76 10.39
N LEU A 189 17.76 5.85 10.88
CA LEU A 189 18.55 5.94 12.09
C LEU A 189 20.02 6.29 11.91
N ASP A 190 20.44 6.61 10.69
CA ASP A 190 21.84 6.58 10.34
C ASP A 190 22.40 7.95 9.95
N SER A 191 23.37 8.37 10.76
CA SER A 191 24.31 9.47 10.55
C SER A 191 23.73 10.89 10.52
N ALA A 192 24.28 11.71 11.42
CA ALA A 192 24.02 13.13 11.54
C ALA A 192 24.23 13.85 10.19
N LYS A 193 23.13 14.19 9.51
CA LYS A 193 23.07 15.34 8.60
C LYS A 193 21.67 15.80 8.16
N ASP A 194 20.60 15.06 8.40
CA ASP A 194 19.26 15.52 8.00
C ASP A 194 18.47 16.10 9.18
N LEU A 195 18.76 17.37 9.45
CA LEU A 195 17.88 18.25 10.23
C LEU A 195 16.73 18.70 9.30
N GLU A 196 15.49 18.68 9.80
CA GLU A 196 14.23 19.16 9.19
C GLU A 196 13.37 18.17 8.35
N SER A 197 13.21 16.92 8.78
CA SER A 197 12.01 16.13 8.43
C SER A 197 11.04 16.11 9.61
N PHE A 198 10.17 17.12 9.67
CA PHE A 198 9.01 17.13 10.56
C PHE A 198 7.97 16.14 10.01
N SER A 199 7.66 15.09 10.78
CA SER A 199 6.64 14.11 10.45
C SER A 199 5.26 14.67 10.76
N LEU A 200 4.41 14.78 9.73
CA LEU A 200 2.99 15.19 9.82
C LEU A 200 2.13 14.24 10.67
N THR A 201 2.67 13.09 11.08
CA THR A 201 1.99 12.14 11.97
C THR A 201 2.61 12.06 13.38
N GLY A 202 3.53 12.96 13.73
CA GLY A 202 4.23 12.93 15.01
C GLY A 202 5.07 11.66 15.28
N ARG A 203 5.25 10.80 14.27
CA ARG A 203 6.09 9.60 14.36
C ARG A 203 7.55 10.02 14.54
N VAL A 204 8.07 9.91 15.75
CA VAL A 204 9.51 9.98 16.04
C VAL A 204 9.98 8.59 16.41
N ILE A 205 10.68 7.92 15.50
CA ILE A 205 11.50 6.77 15.88
C ILE A 205 12.72 7.35 16.62
N TYR A 206 12.70 7.28 17.95
CA TYR A 206 13.86 7.67 18.75
C TYR A 206 14.93 6.61 18.63
N SER A 207 16.02 7.09 18.12
CA SER A 207 17.15 6.33 17.67
C SER A 207 18.47 6.89 18.15
N CYS A 208 18.43 8.16 18.50
CA CYS A 208 19.55 8.95 18.90
C CYS A 208 19.51 9.06 20.43
N LEU A 209 20.62 8.66 21.08
CA LEU A 209 20.84 8.93 22.50
C LEU A 209 20.60 10.42 22.83
N ASP A 210 20.82 11.32 21.88
CA ASP A 210 20.73 12.77 22.08
C ASP A 210 19.29 13.29 22.21
N LYS A 211 18.27 12.51 21.82
CA LYS A 211 16.84 12.88 21.97
C LYS A 211 16.12 12.14 23.10
N LEU A 212 16.79 11.22 23.81
CA LEU A 212 16.22 10.54 24.99
C LEU A 212 15.77 11.51 26.08
N HIS A 213 16.36 12.72 26.13
CA HIS A 213 15.92 13.76 27.05
C HIS A 213 14.45 14.17 26.85
N LEU A 214 13.90 14.04 25.64
CA LEU A 214 12.50 14.34 25.33
C LEU A 214 11.53 13.35 25.99
N LEU A 215 11.96 12.10 26.21
CA LEU A 215 11.18 11.10 26.95
C LEU A 215 10.94 11.51 28.42
N ARG A 216 11.72 12.46 28.94
CA ARG A 216 11.55 13.00 30.31
C ARG A 216 10.59 14.19 30.35
N GLN A 217 10.23 14.76 29.20
CA GLN A 217 9.47 16.00 29.08
C GLN A 217 8.00 15.78 28.71
N GLN A 218 7.66 14.61 28.14
CA GLN A 218 6.30 14.30 27.70
C GLN A 218 5.92 12.87 28.08
N LEU A 219 4.62 12.58 28.10
CA LEU A 219 4.08 11.24 28.30
C LEU A 219 4.06 10.51 26.94
N TYR A 220 4.74 9.37 26.88
CA TYR A 220 4.80 8.51 25.70
C TYR A 220 4.11 7.17 25.96
N HIS A 221 3.44 6.70 24.93
CA HIS A 221 3.15 5.29 24.73
C HIS A 221 4.24 4.66 23.86
N VAL A 222 4.51 3.38 24.08
CA VAL A 222 5.52 2.59 23.38
C VAL A 222 4.92 1.31 22.84
N THR A 223 5.32 0.93 21.64
CA THR A 223 4.99 -0.35 21.01
C THR A 223 6.19 -0.86 20.21
N TRP A 224 6.13 -2.07 19.70
CA TRP A 224 7.17 -2.64 18.84
C TRP A 224 6.99 -2.21 17.37
N SER A 225 8.07 -2.19 16.60
CA SER A 225 8.07 -1.88 15.16
C SER A 225 8.00 -3.17 14.35
N ALA A 226 7.06 -3.24 13.40
CA ALA A 226 7.03 -4.31 12.42
C ALA A 226 7.93 -3.92 11.25
N ALA A 227 8.77 -4.85 10.77
CA ALA A 227 9.63 -4.61 9.60
C ALA A 227 8.82 -4.75 8.28
N VAL A 228 7.67 -4.08 8.17
CA VAL A 228 6.72 -4.20 7.05
C VAL A 228 6.28 -2.82 6.54
N PRO A 229 5.83 -2.73 5.29
CA PRO A 229 5.31 -1.47 4.75
C PRO A 229 4.02 -1.05 5.48
N ARG A 230 3.94 0.25 5.79
CA ARG A 230 2.74 0.92 6.27
C ARG A 230 1.65 0.91 5.21
N CYS A 231 0.39 0.69 5.60
CA CYS A 231 -0.75 0.91 4.73
C CYS A 231 -1.96 1.43 5.51
N MET A 232 -2.71 2.36 4.92
CA MET A 232 -3.96 2.84 5.49
C MET A 232 -5.12 1.97 5.02
N MET A 233 -6.25 2.02 5.73
CA MET A 233 -7.50 1.40 5.30
C MET A 233 -8.61 2.44 5.30
N LEU A 234 -9.24 2.64 4.15
CA LEU A 234 -10.47 3.42 4.03
C LEU A 234 -11.65 2.45 4.02
N ILE A 235 -12.53 2.60 5.01
CA ILE A 235 -13.78 1.86 5.12
C ILE A 235 -14.89 2.76 4.60
N ASP A 236 -15.53 2.35 3.52
CA ASP A 236 -16.73 2.98 2.98
C ASP A 236 -17.98 2.12 3.24
N LYS A 237 -19.17 2.61 2.88
CA LYS A 237 -20.46 1.94 3.18
C LYS A 237 -20.53 0.51 2.67
N GLU A 238 -20.09 0.30 1.43
CA GLU A 238 -20.21 -0.98 0.74
C GLU A 238 -18.89 -1.76 0.76
N ASP A 239 -17.76 -1.05 0.70
CA ASP A 239 -16.46 -1.63 0.42
C ASP A 239 -15.36 -1.09 1.33
N CYS A 240 -14.30 -1.89 1.48
CA CYS A 240 -13.08 -1.49 2.18
C CYS A 240 -11.93 -1.40 1.18
N TYR A 241 -11.02 -0.47 1.43
CA TYR A 241 -9.90 -0.17 0.54
C TYR A 241 -8.60 -0.09 1.33
N LEU A 242 -7.62 -0.92 0.99
CA LEU A 242 -6.25 -0.71 1.43
C LEU A 242 -5.61 0.38 0.58
N ILE A 243 -4.88 1.27 1.24
CA ILE A 243 -4.16 2.38 0.63
C ILE A 243 -2.68 2.20 0.93
N ASP A 244 -1.88 2.04 -0.11
CA ASP A 244 -0.43 1.94 0.01
C ASP A 244 0.24 3.33 0.20
N PRO A 245 1.54 3.39 0.54
CA PRO A 245 2.27 4.64 0.69
C PRO A 245 2.26 5.56 -0.56
N GLN A 246 1.90 5.04 -1.73
CA GLN A 246 1.82 5.74 -3.01
C GLN A 246 0.37 6.15 -3.36
N PHE A 247 -0.57 6.11 -2.40
CA PHE A 247 -1.99 6.45 -2.60
C PHE A 247 -2.67 5.59 -3.69
N TYR A 248 -2.25 4.34 -3.83
CA TYR A 248 -2.96 3.34 -4.61
C TYR A 248 -4.02 2.66 -3.74
N PHE A 249 -5.23 2.53 -4.29
CA PHE A 249 -6.38 1.96 -3.63
C PHE A 249 -6.61 0.54 -4.13
N ARG A 250 -6.70 -0.41 -3.20
CA ARG A 250 -7.03 -1.80 -3.48
C ARG A 250 -8.27 -2.19 -2.70
N LYS A 251 -9.33 -2.58 -3.40
CA LYS A 251 -10.56 -3.09 -2.79
C LYS A 251 -10.28 -4.42 -2.07
N VAL A 252 -10.81 -4.55 -0.87
CA VAL A 252 -10.72 -5.74 -0.01
C VAL A 252 -12.09 -6.06 0.58
N GLN A 253 -12.43 -7.35 0.60
CA GLN A 253 -13.71 -7.81 1.14
C GLN A 253 -13.60 -7.96 2.67
N LEU A 254 -14.00 -6.92 3.39
CA LEU A 254 -14.04 -6.90 4.85
C LEU A 254 -15.34 -6.25 5.32
N ARG A 255 -15.82 -6.65 6.49
CA ARG A 255 -17.03 -6.07 7.08
C ARG A 255 -16.79 -5.35 8.40
N PHE A 256 -17.09 -4.05 8.42
CA PHE A 256 -17.01 -3.22 9.62
C PHE A 256 -18.39 -2.72 10.03
N PRO A 257 -19.05 -3.37 11.01
CA PRO A 257 -20.33 -2.92 11.49
C PRO A 257 -20.21 -1.80 12.52
N ARG A 258 -21.25 -1.00 12.71
CA ARG A 258 -21.29 0.01 13.78
C ARG A 258 -21.67 -0.60 15.13
N LYS A 259 -21.37 0.10 16.22
CA LYS A 259 -21.66 -0.28 17.62
C LYS A 259 -23.14 -0.57 17.94
N HIS A 260 -24.09 -0.11 17.11
CA HIS A 260 -25.54 -0.18 17.38
C HIS A 260 -26.30 -1.32 16.67
N ILE A 261 -25.66 -2.46 16.36
CA ILE A 261 -26.33 -3.64 15.74
C ILE A 261 -27.44 -4.26 16.61
N TYR A 262 -27.60 -3.87 17.88
CA TYR A 262 -28.60 -4.42 18.80
C TYR A 262 -30.06 -4.36 18.32
N GLU A 263 -30.36 -3.59 17.27
CA GLU A 263 -31.70 -3.48 16.68
C GLU A 263 -31.96 -4.41 15.48
N GLY A 264 -31.09 -5.40 15.20
CA GLY A 264 -31.28 -6.33 14.09
C GLY A 264 -31.08 -5.71 12.70
N ARG A 265 -30.42 -4.56 12.64
CA ARG A 265 -30.08 -3.82 11.43
C ARG A 265 -28.66 -4.19 10.96
N ALA A 266 -28.57 -5.28 10.21
CA ALA A 266 -27.32 -5.74 9.59
C ALA A 266 -26.78 -4.80 8.48
N ASP A 267 -27.53 -3.75 8.13
CA ASP A 267 -27.25 -2.81 7.05
C ASP A 267 -26.37 -1.62 7.47
N ILE A 268 -26.14 -1.40 8.78
CA ILE A 268 -25.40 -0.21 9.24
C ILE A 268 -23.91 -0.50 9.42
N THR A 269 -23.14 -0.20 8.37
CA THR A 269 -21.67 -0.26 8.35
C THR A 269 -21.04 1.11 8.56
N HIS A 270 -19.72 1.12 8.79
CA HIS A 270 -18.93 2.34 8.75
C HIS A 270 -19.00 3.00 7.36
N CYS A 271 -18.73 4.30 7.31
CA CYS A 271 -18.70 5.09 6.08
C CYS A 271 -17.58 6.11 6.22
N CYS A 272 -16.73 6.25 5.20
CA CYS A 272 -15.60 7.18 5.20
C CYS A 272 -14.82 7.21 6.52
N THR A 273 -14.44 6.03 7.04
CA THR A 273 -13.55 5.88 8.20
C THR A 273 -12.15 5.56 7.67
N LEU A 274 -11.16 6.37 8.01
CA LEU A 274 -9.76 6.20 7.57
C LEU A 274 -8.90 5.75 8.75
N LEU A 275 -8.33 4.55 8.64
CA LEU A 275 -7.47 3.91 9.63
C LEU A 275 -6.03 3.88 9.15
N ASP A 276 -5.10 3.95 10.09
CA ASP A 276 -3.67 3.79 9.82
C ASP A 276 -3.14 2.53 10.49
N GLY A 277 -2.33 1.79 9.75
CA GLY A 277 -1.95 0.44 10.13
C GLY A 277 -0.80 -0.14 9.33
N GLU A 278 -0.56 -1.41 9.60
CA GLU A 278 0.49 -2.21 8.98
C GLU A 278 -0.05 -3.63 8.73
N LEU A 279 0.36 -4.23 7.61
CA LEU A 279 -0.05 -5.58 7.23
C LEU A 279 1.09 -6.54 7.57
N ILE A 280 0.91 -7.35 8.61
CA ILE A 280 1.90 -8.35 9.04
C ILE A 280 1.47 -9.75 8.62
N THR A 281 2.44 -10.67 8.58
CA THR A 281 2.18 -12.10 8.42
C THR A 281 2.70 -12.82 9.66
N GLU A 282 1.80 -13.42 10.43
CA GLU A 282 2.13 -14.27 11.56
C GLU A 282 2.24 -15.72 11.10
N THR A 283 3.24 -16.44 11.59
CA THR A 283 3.35 -17.89 11.37
C THR A 283 2.96 -18.60 12.66
N GLU A 284 1.90 -19.40 12.61
CA GLU A 284 1.43 -20.16 13.75
C GLU A 284 2.48 -21.23 14.14
N PRO A 285 3.00 -21.23 15.38
CA PRO A 285 4.15 -22.08 15.75
C PRO A 285 3.90 -23.57 15.53
N GLU A 286 2.68 -24.03 15.83
CA GLU A 286 2.33 -25.45 15.81
C GLU A 286 2.00 -25.97 14.40
N THR A 287 1.21 -25.21 13.64
CA THR A 287 0.70 -25.65 12.32
C THR A 287 1.55 -25.16 11.15
N GLN A 288 2.46 -24.21 11.39
CA GLN A 288 3.22 -23.48 10.37
C GLN A 288 2.35 -22.75 9.34
N VAL A 289 1.05 -22.58 9.64
CA VAL A 289 0.11 -21.84 8.79
C VAL A 289 0.42 -20.35 8.93
N LYS A 290 0.57 -19.67 7.80
CA LYS A 290 0.72 -18.22 7.73
C LYS A 290 -0.64 -17.54 7.75
N LYS A 291 -0.82 -16.58 8.65
CA LYS A 291 -2.02 -15.75 8.76
C LYS A 291 -1.64 -14.29 8.52
N THR A 292 -2.33 -13.63 7.60
CA THR A 292 -2.16 -12.19 7.36
C THR A 292 -3.05 -11.41 8.31
N ILE A 293 -2.51 -10.35 8.90
CA ILE A 293 -3.19 -9.53 9.91
C ILE A 293 -2.93 -8.07 9.62
N TYR A 294 -4.00 -7.29 9.59
CA TYR A 294 -3.93 -5.83 9.56
C TYR A 294 -3.98 -5.29 10.99
N LEU A 295 -2.89 -4.67 11.42
CA LEU A 295 -2.75 -4.03 12.73
C LEU A 295 -3.05 -2.54 12.63
N ILE A 296 -4.19 -2.14 13.17
CA ILE A 296 -4.60 -0.74 13.28
C ILE A 296 -3.90 -0.12 14.48
N TYR A 297 -3.20 0.99 14.30
CA TYR A 297 -2.53 1.69 15.38
C TYR A 297 -2.93 3.17 15.52
N ASP A 298 -3.53 3.78 14.50
CA ASP A 298 -4.09 5.13 14.57
C ASP A 298 -5.32 5.30 13.66
N MET A 299 -6.08 6.38 13.86
CA MET A 299 -7.31 6.70 13.13
C MET A 299 -7.25 8.16 12.68
N MET A 300 -7.51 8.40 11.40
CA MET A 300 -7.44 9.73 10.78
C MET A 300 -8.83 10.34 10.60
N ALA A 301 -9.82 9.52 10.24
CA ALA A 301 -11.22 9.93 10.17
C ALA A 301 -12.16 8.87 10.71
N PHE A 302 -13.27 9.35 11.26
CA PHE A 302 -14.39 8.55 11.71
C PHE A 302 -15.70 9.15 11.15
N HIS A 303 -16.42 8.39 10.32
CA HIS A 303 -17.70 8.81 9.75
C HIS A 303 -17.62 10.19 9.07
N GLU A 304 -16.78 10.29 8.04
CA GLU A 304 -16.53 11.50 7.24
C GLU A 304 -15.81 12.63 7.99
N SER A 305 -15.78 12.58 9.32
CA SER A 305 -15.19 13.62 10.17
C SER A 305 -13.73 13.31 10.45
N SER A 306 -12.86 14.31 10.26
CA SER A 306 -11.46 14.20 10.69
C SER A 306 -11.38 14.12 12.22
N VAL A 307 -10.52 13.23 12.72
CA VAL A 307 -10.23 13.06 14.15
C VAL A 307 -8.76 13.34 14.47
N THR A 308 -8.01 13.90 13.50
CA THR A 308 -6.57 14.18 13.60
C THR A 308 -6.23 15.14 14.75
N GLU A 309 -7.16 16.05 15.06
CA GLU A 309 -7.07 17.02 16.17
C GLU A 309 -7.45 16.44 17.55
N LEU A 310 -7.88 15.18 17.63
CA LEU A 310 -8.08 14.53 18.91
C LEU A 310 -6.75 14.00 19.46
N PRO A 311 -6.51 14.01 20.79
CA PRO A 311 -5.33 13.38 21.36
C PRO A 311 -5.22 11.90 20.98
N PHE A 312 -4.00 11.40 20.80
CA PHE A 312 -3.74 10.00 20.39
C PHE A 312 -4.53 8.95 21.18
N HIS A 313 -4.61 9.08 22.52
CA HIS A 313 -5.35 8.13 23.33
C HIS A 313 -6.87 8.13 23.07
N HIS A 314 -7.45 9.28 22.67
CA HIS A 314 -8.84 9.32 22.22
C HIS A 314 -9.02 8.59 20.89
N ARG A 315 -8.09 8.75 19.94
CA ARG A 315 -8.12 8.05 18.65
C ARG A 315 -7.96 6.53 18.83
N LEU A 316 -7.07 6.10 19.71
CA LEU A 316 -6.90 4.70 20.07
C LEU A 316 -8.16 4.11 20.73
N ARG A 317 -8.84 4.88 21.58
CA ARG A 317 -10.11 4.51 22.18
C ARG A 317 -11.22 4.37 21.13
N LEU A 318 -11.28 5.25 20.13
CA LEU A 318 -12.23 5.15 19.02
C LEU A 318 -12.01 3.87 18.20
N ILE A 319 -10.76 3.51 17.90
CA ILE A 319 -10.44 2.24 17.23
C ILE A 319 -10.99 1.05 18.04
N GLU A 320 -10.73 1.01 19.33
CA GLU A 320 -11.18 -0.07 20.20
C GLU A 320 -12.72 -0.14 20.28
N GLU A 321 -13.38 0.97 20.63
CA GLU A 321 -14.81 1.00 20.93
C GLU A 321 -15.72 1.00 19.71
N GLU A 322 -15.29 1.62 18.61
CA GLU A 322 -16.12 1.82 17.43
C GLU A 322 -15.76 0.87 16.29
N VAL A 323 -14.54 0.31 16.23
CA VAL A 323 -14.11 -0.57 15.13
C VAL A 323 -13.92 -2.01 15.60
N ILE A 324 -13.05 -2.24 16.59
CA ILE A 324 -12.66 -3.60 16.99
C ILE A 324 -13.77 -4.32 17.75
N ARG A 325 -14.32 -3.69 18.79
CA ARG A 325 -15.36 -4.33 19.62
C ARG A 325 -16.63 -4.64 18.82
N PRO A 326 -17.20 -3.73 18.00
CA PRO A 326 -18.38 -4.06 17.20
C PRO A 326 -18.15 -5.20 16.22
N ARG A 327 -16.98 -5.22 15.55
CA ARG A 327 -16.60 -6.29 14.63
C ARG A 327 -16.45 -7.64 15.35
N ASN A 328 -15.75 -7.68 16.48
CA ASN A 328 -15.59 -8.92 17.25
C ASN A 328 -16.92 -9.42 17.81
N PHE A 329 -17.76 -8.52 18.30
CA PHE A 329 -19.10 -8.87 18.76
C PHE A 329 -19.95 -9.47 17.64
N GLU A 330 -19.99 -8.85 16.46
CA GLU A 330 -20.73 -9.38 15.30
C GLU A 330 -20.17 -10.73 14.86
N ARG A 331 -18.84 -10.89 14.80
CA ARG A 331 -18.18 -12.16 14.49
C ARG A 331 -18.62 -13.27 15.45
N ASP A 332 -18.53 -13.02 16.75
CA ASP A 332 -18.82 -14.02 17.77
C ASP A 332 -20.32 -14.35 17.78
N PHE A 333 -21.18 -13.35 17.57
CA PHE A 333 -22.63 -13.55 17.39
C PHE A 333 -22.94 -14.42 16.16
N LEU A 334 -22.37 -14.11 15.00
CA LEU A 334 -22.59 -14.85 13.76
C LEU A 334 -22.04 -16.27 13.81
N ALA A 335 -20.96 -16.53 14.57
CA ALA A 335 -20.44 -17.87 14.78
C ALA A 335 -21.44 -18.80 15.49
N THR A 336 -22.41 -18.25 16.23
CA THR A 336 -23.48 -19.01 16.89
C THR A 336 -24.75 -19.15 16.03
N CYS A 337 -24.84 -18.42 14.92
CA CYS A 337 -26.02 -18.42 14.06
C CYS A 337 -26.03 -19.63 13.11
N VAL A 338 -27.21 -20.22 12.89
CA VAL A 338 -27.38 -21.35 11.94
C VAL A 338 -27.17 -20.92 10.49
N ASN A 339 -27.53 -19.67 10.16
CA ASN A 339 -27.36 -19.10 8.84
C ASN A 339 -26.82 -17.65 8.96
N PRO A 340 -25.49 -17.49 9.15
CA PRO A 340 -24.90 -16.17 9.27
C PRO A 340 -24.94 -15.44 7.93
N TYR A 341 -25.27 -14.14 7.95
CA TYR A 341 -25.26 -13.32 6.74
C TYR A 341 -23.85 -12.91 6.28
N HIS A 342 -22.84 -13.10 7.13
CA HIS A 342 -21.43 -12.82 6.82
C HIS A 342 -20.52 -13.86 7.45
N HIS A 343 -19.46 -14.25 6.75
CA HIS A 343 -18.50 -15.24 7.21
C HIS A 343 -17.11 -14.61 7.40
N TYR A 344 -16.82 -14.18 8.62
CA TYR A 344 -15.52 -13.59 8.97
C TYR A 344 -14.32 -14.51 8.69
N GLY A 345 -14.49 -15.83 8.71
CA GLY A 345 -13.42 -16.79 8.39
C GLY A 345 -13.02 -16.83 6.91
N LEU A 346 -13.81 -16.23 6.01
CA LEU A 346 -13.50 -16.11 4.57
C LEU A 346 -12.85 -14.78 4.21
N GLU A 347 -12.66 -13.88 5.18
CA GLU A 347 -12.01 -12.60 4.94
C GLU A 347 -10.53 -12.78 4.61
N PRO A 348 -9.95 -11.90 3.78
CA PRO A 348 -8.58 -12.05 3.28
C PRO A 348 -7.50 -11.94 4.37
N PHE A 349 -7.83 -11.31 5.50
CA PHE A 349 -6.94 -11.17 6.64
C PHE A 349 -7.72 -10.81 7.92
N GLU A 350 -7.11 -11.10 9.06
CA GLU A 350 -7.64 -10.70 10.36
C GLU A 350 -7.36 -9.21 10.62
N VAL A 351 -8.22 -8.55 11.40
CA VAL A 351 -8.05 -7.14 11.79
C VAL A 351 -7.91 -7.07 13.30
N ARG A 352 -6.82 -6.47 13.79
CA ARG A 352 -6.57 -6.25 15.22
C ARG A 352 -6.12 -4.81 15.49
N ARG A 353 -6.32 -4.33 16.71
CA ARG A 353 -5.66 -3.11 17.18
C ARG A 353 -4.26 -3.46 17.69
N LYS A 354 -3.28 -2.63 17.36
CA LYS A 354 -1.93 -2.72 17.90
C LYS A 354 -1.90 -2.20 19.33
N ASP A 355 -1.25 -2.95 20.21
CA ASP A 355 -1.13 -2.58 21.61
C ASP A 355 -0.05 -1.54 21.86
N PHE A 356 -0.40 -0.57 22.70
CA PHE A 356 0.47 0.50 23.15
C PHE A 356 0.56 0.44 24.67
N TYR A 357 1.77 0.58 25.17
CA TYR A 357 2.10 0.42 26.58
C TYR A 357 2.70 1.70 27.14
N LEU A 358 2.68 1.87 28.46
CA LEU A 358 3.42 2.96 29.10
C LEU A 358 4.93 2.79 28.88
N LEU A 359 5.67 3.90 28.81
CA LEU A 359 7.12 3.91 28.60
C LEU A 359 7.89 3.00 29.59
N SER A 360 7.39 2.82 30.82
CA SER A 360 7.99 1.93 31.82
C SER A 360 8.10 0.46 31.35
N VAL A 361 7.30 0.06 30.37
CA VAL A 361 7.23 -1.30 29.84
C VAL A 361 8.25 -1.53 28.70
N ALA A 362 8.92 -0.48 28.21
CA ALA A 362 9.82 -0.57 27.05
C ALA A 362 10.91 -1.66 27.20
N SER A 363 11.51 -1.81 28.39
CA SER A 363 12.52 -2.86 28.59
C SER A 363 11.93 -4.27 28.53
N MET A 364 10.68 -4.46 28.93
CA MET A 364 10.00 -5.75 28.84
C MET A 364 9.63 -6.06 27.39
N LEU A 365 9.21 -5.05 26.62
CA LEU A 365 8.93 -5.22 25.19
C LEU A 365 10.16 -5.73 24.43
N ILE A 366 11.34 -5.18 24.68
CA ILE A 366 12.58 -5.59 24.00
C ILE A 366 13.02 -7.00 24.43
N LYS A 367 12.97 -7.30 25.72
CA LYS A 367 13.57 -8.53 26.28
C LYS A 367 12.66 -9.75 26.13
N ASP A 368 11.36 -9.54 26.29
CA ASP A 368 10.41 -10.63 26.45
C ASP A 368 9.39 -10.65 25.30
N THR A 369 8.79 -9.50 24.97
CA THR A 369 7.71 -9.46 23.95
C THR A 369 8.23 -9.68 22.54
N ILE A 370 9.14 -8.83 22.04
CA ILE A 370 9.65 -8.89 20.66
C ILE A 370 10.19 -10.28 20.29
N PRO A 371 11.01 -10.95 21.13
CA PRO A 371 11.50 -12.29 20.81
C PRO A 371 10.41 -13.37 20.76
N SER A 372 9.26 -13.13 21.38
CA SER A 372 8.13 -14.07 21.43
C SER A 372 7.10 -13.85 20.31
N LEU A 373 7.22 -12.78 19.52
CA LEU A 373 6.26 -12.46 18.47
C LEU A 373 6.32 -13.50 17.32
N PRO A 374 5.18 -13.92 16.77
CA PRO A 374 5.11 -14.87 15.65
C PRO A 374 5.42 -14.21 14.28
N HIS A 375 5.98 -13.01 14.28
CA HIS A 375 6.33 -12.21 13.11
C HIS A 375 7.61 -11.38 13.39
N SER A 376 8.24 -10.86 12.35
CA SER A 376 9.47 -10.08 12.49
C SER A 376 9.20 -8.67 13.03
N ALA A 377 9.87 -8.33 14.13
CA ALA A 377 9.88 -7.00 14.72
C ALA A 377 11.33 -6.59 15.05
N ASP A 378 11.68 -5.35 14.76
CA ASP A 378 13.07 -4.89 14.72
C ASP A 378 13.36 -3.64 15.57
N GLY A 379 12.37 -3.14 16.32
CA GLY A 379 12.55 -1.95 17.14
C GLY A 379 11.35 -1.57 17.99
N LEU A 380 11.40 -0.34 18.52
CA LEU A 380 10.32 0.29 19.26
C LEU A 380 9.84 1.55 18.54
N ILE A 381 8.54 1.80 18.64
CA ILE A 381 7.88 3.03 18.20
C ILE A 381 7.39 3.75 19.45
N PHE A 382 7.70 5.04 19.55
CA PHE A 382 7.26 5.90 20.64
C PHE A 382 6.25 6.92 20.10
N GLN A 383 5.09 7.00 20.75
CA GLN A 383 3.98 7.86 20.37
C GLN A 383 3.62 8.78 21.54
N VAL A 384 3.57 10.09 21.30
CA VAL A 384 3.21 11.06 22.35
C VAL A 384 1.72 10.93 22.70
N LEU A 385 1.36 10.99 23.99
CA LEU A 385 -0.01 10.79 24.46
C LEU A 385 -0.97 11.91 24.02
N TRP A 386 -0.47 13.14 24.03
CA TRP A 386 -1.16 14.36 23.63
C TRP A 386 -0.85 14.75 22.18
N ASP A 387 -0.34 13.80 21.39
CA ASP A 387 0.00 14.08 20.01
C ASP A 387 -1.26 14.42 19.23
N LEU A 388 -1.32 15.66 18.81
CA LEU A 388 -2.23 16.11 17.78
C LEU A 388 -1.53 15.77 16.46
N LEU A 389 -2.25 15.20 15.50
CA LEU A 389 -1.74 15.06 14.15
C LEU A 389 -1.78 16.44 13.51
N VAL A 390 -0.84 17.31 13.88
CA VAL A 390 -0.78 18.71 13.43
C VAL A 390 -0.20 18.76 12.02
N SER A 391 -0.94 19.36 11.12
CA SER A 391 -0.48 19.77 9.79
C SER A 391 0.56 20.89 9.89
N VAL A 392 1.72 20.71 9.27
CA VAL A 392 2.60 21.80 8.82
C VAL A 392 2.13 22.28 7.46
#